data_AF-A0A423VK22-F1
#
_entry.id   AF-A0A423VK22-F1
#
_cell.length_a   1.000
_cell.length_b   1.000
_cell.length_c   1.000
_cell.angle_alpha   90.00
_cell.angle_beta   90.00
_cell.angle_gamma   90.00
#
_symmetry.space_group_name_H-M   'P 1'
#
loop_
_entity.id
_entity.type
_entity.pdbx_description
1 polymer ?
#
loop_
_entity_poly.entity_id
_entity_poly.type
_entity_poly.pdbx_seq_one_letter_code
_entity_poly.pdbx_strand_id
1 'polypeptide(L)'
;MDPQPRTDEYSSSEESEESEGSPPPPDPRYKTTPPPPFIDRARVDHVLDGLHQSIFNQALLNVLSTDIAEITFAQIMDGLPLKDVAFGTRAHRHKEIDEVAKHEKLSPEALEKAITFRDDLDPVAIELPVEILQGYQSVPAGSQASKLPLVELVAVAIHRLAVLLFKLHKSFHRGQVLLGPRSPPAQQYPEGVAELPGYWADDRIFGGVILFERGECGTEASKFT
;
A
#
# COMPACT_ATOMS: atom_id res chain seq x y z
N MET A 1 -69.45 2.96 -20.67
CA MET A 1 -68.70 3.29 -19.44
C MET A 1 -67.38 2.57 -19.55
N ASP A 2 -66.40 3.25 -20.11
CA ASP A 2 -65.02 2.76 -20.25
C ASP A 2 -64.20 3.28 -19.06
N PRO A 3 -63.38 2.44 -18.40
CA PRO A 3 -62.46 2.91 -17.38
C PRO A 3 -61.21 3.51 -18.04
N GLN A 4 -60.93 4.77 -17.69
CA GLN A 4 -59.69 5.48 -18.04
C GLN A 4 -58.46 4.81 -17.38
N PRO A 5 -57.31 4.70 -18.08
CA PRO A 5 -56.07 4.22 -17.47
C PRO A 5 -55.44 5.30 -16.57
N ARG A 6 -54.98 4.88 -15.37
CA ARG A 6 -54.14 5.69 -14.48
C ARG A 6 -52.83 6.03 -15.18
N THR A 7 -52.52 7.31 -15.25
CA THR A 7 -51.17 7.82 -15.51
C THR A 7 -50.39 7.75 -14.21
N ASP A 8 -49.51 6.77 -14.09
CA ASP A 8 -48.48 6.80 -13.05
C ASP A 8 -47.36 7.72 -13.54
N GLU A 9 -47.25 8.89 -12.92
CA GLU A 9 -46.16 9.83 -13.08
C GLU A 9 -44.86 9.15 -12.63
N TYR A 10 -44.01 8.77 -13.58
CA TYR A 10 -42.63 8.40 -13.33
C TYR A 10 -41.87 9.68 -12.99
N SER A 11 -41.85 10.02 -11.70
CA SER A 11 -41.02 11.09 -11.18
C SER A 11 -39.55 10.66 -11.28
N SER A 12 -38.89 11.07 -12.36
CA SER A 12 -37.44 11.03 -12.49
C SER A 12 -36.85 11.96 -11.43
N SER A 13 -36.53 11.40 -10.27
CA SER A 13 -35.66 12.04 -9.30
C SER A 13 -34.29 12.23 -9.95
N GLU A 14 -33.99 13.48 -10.27
CA GLU A 14 -32.69 13.98 -10.71
C GLU A 14 -31.60 13.44 -9.76
N GLU A 15 -30.69 12.63 -10.31
CA GLU A 15 -29.41 12.35 -9.68
C GLU A 15 -28.68 13.69 -9.54
N SER A 16 -28.70 14.24 -8.33
CA SER A 16 -27.83 15.34 -7.96
C SER A 16 -26.39 14.84 -8.07
N GLU A 17 -25.69 15.29 -9.12
CA GLU A 17 -24.24 15.24 -9.22
C GLU A 17 -23.65 15.86 -7.95
N GLU A 18 -23.26 14.99 -7.02
CA GLU A 18 -22.53 15.38 -5.82
C GLU A 18 -21.19 15.94 -6.31
N SER A 19 -21.06 17.26 -6.33
CA SER A 19 -19.85 17.93 -6.83
C SER A 19 -18.64 17.36 -6.09
N GLU A 20 -17.70 16.78 -6.82
CA GLU A 20 -16.39 16.39 -6.31
C GLU A 20 -15.79 17.58 -5.56
N GLY A 21 -15.90 17.56 -4.23
CA GLY A 21 -15.38 18.61 -3.38
C GLY A 21 -13.86 18.65 -3.57
N SER A 22 -13.35 19.82 -3.97
CA SER A 22 -11.92 20.07 -4.09
C SER A 22 -11.18 19.52 -2.86
N PRO A 23 -10.00 18.89 -3.06
CA PRO A 23 -9.26 18.31 -1.95
C PRO A 23 -8.99 19.36 -0.87
N PRO A 24 -9.01 18.96 0.42
CA PRO A 24 -8.71 19.89 1.50
C PRO A 24 -7.32 20.50 1.27
N PRO A 25 -7.16 21.81 1.54
CA PRO A 25 -5.88 22.47 1.33
C PRO A 25 -4.79 21.80 2.19
N PRO A 26 -3.54 21.73 1.69
CA PRO A 26 -2.44 21.12 2.41
C PRO A 26 -2.24 21.82 3.77
N ASP A 27 -2.00 21.02 4.82
CA ASP A 27 -1.74 21.54 6.16
C ASP A 27 -0.49 22.43 6.11
N PRO A 28 -0.59 23.74 6.43
CA PRO A 28 0.52 24.68 6.29
C PRO A 28 1.71 24.34 7.20
N ARG A 29 1.54 23.44 8.18
CA ARG A 29 2.62 22.93 9.03
C ARG A 29 3.56 21.97 8.30
N TYR A 30 3.13 21.38 7.19
CA TYR A 30 3.89 20.39 6.45
C TYR A 30 4.11 20.87 5.01
N LYS A 31 5.37 21.12 4.64
CA LYS A 31 5.74 21.25 3.23
C LYS A 31 5.79 19.86 2.63
N THR A 32 4.73 19.47 1.93
CA THR A 32 4.72 18.23 1.16
C THR A 32 5.17 18.53 -0.26
N THR A 33 6.09 17.71 -0.78
CA THR A 33 6.28 17.61 -2.23
C THR A 33 5.15 16.74 -2.78
N PRO A 34 4.50 17.14 -3.89
CA PRO A 34 3.60 16.23 -4.57
C PRO A 34 4.40 14.98 -4.95
N PRO A 35 3.83 13.79 -4.79
CA PRO A 35 4.52 12.58 -5.25
C PRO A 35 4.79 12.71 -6.75
N PRO A 36 5.91 12.16 -7.23
CA PRO A 36 6.28 12.29 -8.62
C PRO A 36 5.19 11.67 -9.50
N PRO A 37 4.85 12.27 -10.64
CA PRO A 37 3.79 11.78 -11.52
C PRO A 37 4.13 10.40 -12.12
N PHE A 38 5.40 10.03 -12.10
CA PHE A 38 5.93 8.77 -12.58
C PHE A 38 7.13 8.36 -11.74
N ILE A 39 7.26 7.05 -11.48
CA ILE A 39 8.42 6.46 -10.81
C ILE A 39 9.04 5.47 -11.78
N ASP A 40 10.30 5.69 -12.15
CA ASP A 40 11.04 4.74 -12.98
C ASP A 40 11.38 3.49 -12.16
N ARG A 41 11.09 2.31 -12.73
CA ARG A 41 11.22 1.03 -12.04
C ARG A 41 11.99 0.04 -12.88
N ALA A 42 12.77 -0.80 -12.20
CA ALA A 42 13.47 -1.92 -12.81
C ALA A 42 13.32 -3.16 -11.93
N ARG A 43 13.46 -4.34 -12.54
CA ARG A 43 13.56 -5.59 -11.80
C ARG A 43 14.81 -5.61 -10.93
N VAL A 44 14.70 -6.18 -9.74
CA VAL A 44 15.81 -6.32 -8.79
C VAL A 44 16.99 -7.05 -9.43
N ASP A 45 16.75 -8.15 -10.15
CA ASP A 45 17.80 -8.94 -10.81
C ASP A 45 18.53 -8.22 -11.95
N HIS A 46 17.95 -7.16 -12.50
CA HIS A 46 18.59 -6.35 -13.55
C HIS A 46 19.53 -5.28 -12.98
N VAL A 47 19.38 -4.90 -11.72
CA VAL A 47 20.14 -3.79 -11.11
C VAL A 47 21.10 -4.27 -10.03
N LEU A 48 20.66 -5.17 -9.15
CA LEU A 48 21.48 -5.63 -8.04
C LEU A 48 22.44 -6.74 -8.48
N ASP A 49 23.65 -6.77 -7.92
CA ASP A 49 24.52 -7.94 -8.05
C ASP A 49 24.05 -9.12 -7.17
N GLY A 50 24.64 -10.30 -7.38
CA GLY A 50 24.22 -11.52 -6.69
C GLY A 50 24.29 -11.46 -5.16
N LEU A 51 25.26 -10.73 -4.59
CA LEU A 51 25.38 -10.62 -3.14
C LEU A 51 24.27 -9.72 -2.57
N HIS A 52 24.04 -8.56 -3.19
CA HIS A 52 22.93 -7.68 -2.81
C HIS A 52 21.57 -8.37 -2.96
N GLN A 53 21.36 -9.10 -4.06
CA GLN A 53 20.14 -9.88 -4.27
C GLN A 53 19.92 -10.90 -3.16
N SER A 54 20.93 -11.70 -2.81
CA SER A 54 20.79 -12.72 -1.75
C SER A 54 20.40 -12.13 -0.39
N ILE A 55 21.00 -11.00 -0.01
CA ILE A 55 20.73 -10.33 1.27
C ILE A 55 19.33 -9.71 1.25
N PHE A 56 18.96 -9.05 0.15
CA PHE A 56 17.62 -8.50 -0.03
C PHE A 56 16.54 -9.60 0.02
N ASN A 57 16.73 -10.70 -0.71
CA ASN A 57 15.80 -11.83 -0.74
C ASN A 57 15.57 -12.38 0.66
N GLN A 58 16.66 -12.64 1.39
CA GLN A 58 16.56 -13.16 2.75
C GLN A 58 15.84 -12.16 3.67
N ALA A 59 16.17 -10.87 3.58
CA ALA A 59 15.53 -9.85 4.41
C ALA A 59 14.04 -9.72 4.12
N LEU A 60 13.63 -9.68 2.84
CA LEU A 60 12.24 -9.60 2.44
C LEU A 60 11.45 -10.83 2.88
N LEU A 61 11.98 -12.04 2.62
CA LEU A 61 11.31 -13.29 3.02
C LEU A 61 11.19 -13.42 4.53
N ASN A 62 12.17 -12.95 5.31
CA ASN A 62 12.08 -12.91 6.77
C ASN A 62 10.95 -11.99 7.27
N VAL A 63 10.71 -10.85 6.60
CA VAL A 63 9.58 -9.97 6.94
C VAL A 63 8.27 -10.65 6.57
N LEU A 64 8.19 -11.23 5.37
CA LEU A 64 7.00 -11.92 4.87
C LEU A 64 6.64 -13.20 5.65
N SER A 65 7.61 -13.82 6.33
CA SER A 65 7.36 -15.00 7.18
C SER A 65 6.74 -14.66 8.55
N THR A 66 6.50 -13.38 8.84
CA THR A 66 5.88 -12.99 10.11
C THR A 66 4.36 -13.07 10.04
N ASP A 67 3.72 -13.44 11.17
CA ASP A 67 2.26 -13.48 11.28
C ASP A 67 1.62 -12.12 10.94
N ILE A 68 2.29 -11.02 11.30
CA ILE A 68 1.78 -9.68 11.01
C ILE A 68 1.76 -9.37 9.51
N ALA A 69 2.77 -9.81 8.76
CA ALA A 69 2.81 -9.66 7.31
C ALA A 69 1.74 -10.54 6.66
N GLU A 70 1.65 -11.82 7.05
CA GLU A 70 0.65 -12.77 6.51
C GLU A 70 -0.78 -12.25 6.70
N ILE A 71 -1.13 -11.86 7.93
CA ILE A 71 -2.46 -11.31 8.26
C ILE A 71 -2.73 -10.01 7.48
N THR A 72 -1.70 -9.19 7.25
CA THR A 72 -1.86 -7.92 6.55
C THR A 72 -2.11 -8.12 5.05
N PHE A 73 -1.35 -9.01 4.40
CA PHE A 73 -1.57 -9.34 2.99
C PHE A 73 -2.90 -10.08 2.78
N ALA A 74 -3.29 -10.95 3.72
CA ALA A 74 -4.61 -11.57 3.69
C ALA A 74 -5.74 -10.53 3.76
N GLN A 75 -5.66 -9.51 4.64
CA GLN A 75 -6.64 -8.41 4.67
C GLN A 75 -6.70 -7.62 3.36
N ILE A 76 -5.55 -7.39 2.72
CA ILE A 76 -5.49 -6.70 1.41
C ILE A 76 -6.18 -7.54 0.33
N MET A 77 -5.96 -8.85 0.31
CA MET A 77 -6.59 -9.78 -0.65
C MET A 77 -8.10 -9.94 -0.40
N ASP A 78 -8.52 -9.95 0.87
CA ASP A 78 -9.93 -9.98 1.27
C ASP A 78 -10.65 -8.66 0.90
N GLY A 79 -9.89 -7.56 0.88
CA GLY A 79 -10.38 -6.21 0.59
C GLY A 79 -10.98 -5.50 1.80
N LEU A 80 -10.84 -6.09 2.99
CA LEU A 80 -11.48 -5.63 4.20
C LEU A 80 -10.52 -5.77 5.39
N PRO A 81 -10.22 -4.69 6.14
CA PRO A 81 -9.39 -4.80 7.33
C PRO A 81 -10.15 -5.51 8.45
N LEU A 82 -9.43 -6.19 9.35
CA LEU A 82 -10.03 -6.73 10.57
C LEU A 82 -10.47 -5.59 11.48
N LYS A 83 -11.62 -5.74 12.14
CA LYS A 83 -12.20 -4.75 13.06
C LYS A 83 -11.19 -4.19 14.06
N ASP A 84 -10.52 -5.06 14.80
CA ASP A 84 -9.60 -4.65 15.87
C ASP A 84 -8.37 -3.92 15.30
N VAL A 85 -7.95 -4.30 14.09
CA VAL A 85 -6.86 -3.63 13.38
C VAL A 85 -7.30 -2.25 12.88
N ALA A 86 -8.46 -2.17 12.23
CA ALA A 86 -9.02 -0.92 11.74
C ALA A 86 -9.32 0.08 12.87
N PHE A 87 -9.71 -0.40 14.06
CA PHE A 87 -10.09 0.45 15.18
C PHE A 87 -8.90 0.80 16.08
N GLY A 88 -7.87 -0.05 16.12
CA GLY A 88 -6.62 0.15 16.86
C GLY A 88 -5.59 1.01 16.13
N THR A 89 -5.70 1.15 14.80
CA THR A 89 -4.83 2.03 14.01
C THR A 89 -5.25 3.50 14.11
N ARG A 90 -4.36 4.41 13.72
CA ARG A 90 -4.67 5.85 13.60
C ARG A 90 -5.70 6.14 12.51
N ALA A 91 -6.11 5.12 11.75
CA ALA A 91 -7.20 5.17 10.79
C ALA A 91 -8.58 5.14 11.48
N HIS A 92 -8.86 6.11 12.37
CA HIS A 92 -10.11 6.28 13.13
C HIS A 92 -11.39 6.34 12.28
N ARG A 93 -11.25 6.38 10.95
CA ARG A 93 -12.30 6.60 9.96
C ARG A 93 -13.04 5.33 9.54
N HIS A 94 -12.57 4.15 9.95
CA HIS A 94 -13.25 2.88 9.68
C HIS A 94 -14.40 2.56 10.66
N LYS A 95 -14.53 3.32 11.75
CA LYS A 95 -15.56 3.09 12.78
C LYS A 95 -16.99 3.29 12.30
N GLU A 96 -17.16 3.99 11.18
CA GLU A 96 -18.45 4.29 10.57
C GLU A 96 -18.85 3.27 9.49
N ILE A 97 -18.03 2.24 9.24
CA ILE A 97 -18.27 1.24 8.20
C ILE A 97 -18.74 -0.08 8.83
N ASP A 98 -20.01 -0.41 8.60
CA ASP A 98 -20.68 -1.58 9.17
C ASP A 98 -20.00 -2.91 8.79
N GLU A 99 -19.46 -3.02 7.58
CA GLU A 99 -18.73 -4.19 7.11
C GLU A 99 -17.45 -4.41 7.92
N VAL A 100 -16.69 -3.35 8.22
CA VAL A 100 -15.49 -3.44 9.06
C VAL A 100 -15.86 -3.82 10.49
N ALA A 101 -16.93 -3.24 11.04
CA ALA A 101 -17.37 -3.52 12.39
C ALA A 101 -17.76 -5.01 12.61
N LYS A 102 -18.14 -5.71 11.54
CA LYS A 102 -18.51 -7.13 11.53
C LYS A 102 -17.35 -8.05 11.12
N HIS A 103 -16.25 -7.51 10.60
CA HIS A 103 -15.12 -8.29 10.11
C HIS A 103 -14.15 -8.66 11.25
N GLU A 104 -14.52 -9.68 12.02
CA GLU A 104 -13.75 -10.13 13.18
C GLU A 104 -12.66 -11.15 12.81
N LYS A 105 -12.79 -11.84 11.68
CA LYS A 105 -11.88 -12.90 11.24
C LYS A 105 -11.74 -12.91 9.73
N LEU A 106 -10.53 -13.17 9.27
CA LEU A 106 -10.22 -13.38 7.86
C LEU A 106 -10.92 -14.63 7.34
N SER A 107 -11.31 -14.58 6.07
CA SER A 107 -11.77 -15.78 5.37
C SER A 107 -10.60 -16.79 5.23
N PRO A 108 -10.86 -18.11 5.35
CA PRO A 108 -9.83 -19.13 5.11
C PRO A 108 -9.19 -19.00 3.72
N GLU A 109 -9.99 -18.58 2.73
CA GLU A 109 -9.54 -18.35 1.36
C GLU A 109 -8.53 -17.20 1.27
N ALA A 110 -8.75 -16.08 1.98
CA ALA A 110 -7.80 -14.97 1.99
C ALA A 110 -6.47 -15.35 2.64
N LEU A 111 -6.50 -16.17 3.70
CA LEU A 111 -5.29 -16.70 4.34
C LEU A 111 -4.53 -17.65 3.42
N GLU A 112 -5.23 -18.59 2.77
CA GLU A 112 -4.62 -19.51 1.81
C GLU A 112 -3.95 -18.76 0.67
N LYS A 113 -4.64 -17.75 0.10
CA LYS A 113 -4.06 -16.90 -0.95
C LYS A 113 -2.82 -16.14 -0.50
N ALA A 114 -2.80 -15.63 0.73
CA ALA A 114 -1.63 -14.92 1.27
C ALA A 114 -0.43 -15.86 1.43
N ILE A 115 -0.67 -17.09 1.90
CA ILE A 115 0.35 -18.14 2.02
C ILE A 115 0.88 -18.54 0.65
N THR A 116 -0.01 -18.87 -0.30
CA THR A 116 0.39 -19.23 -1.67
C THR A 116 1.19 -18.11 -2.34
N PHE A 117 0.75 -16.86 -2.20
CA PHE A 117 1.48 -15.71 -2.72
C PHE A 117 2.91 -15.62 -2.14
N ARG A 118 3.07 -15.80 -0.82
CA ARG A 118 4.40 -15.79 -0.19
C ARG A 118 5.27 -16.91 -0.73
N ASP A 119 4.72 -18.12 -0.86
CA ASP A 119 5.47 -19.31 -1.26
C ASP A 119 5.88 -19.26 -2.75
N ASP A 120 5.05 -18.65 -3.59
CA ASP A 120 5.31 -18.48 -5.04
C ASP A 120 6.09 -17.20 -5.36
N LEU A 121 6.33 -16.32 -4.39
CA LEU A 121 7.01 -15.05 -4.61
C LEU A 121 8.45 -15.28 -5.07
N ASP A 122 8.81 -14.66 -6.19
CA ASP A 122 10.20 -14.45 -6.59
C ASP A 122 10.61 -13.00 -6.27
N PRO A 123 11.35 -12.75 -5.16
CA PRO A 123 11.76 -11.41 -4.77
C PRO A 123 12.56 -10.66 -5.83
N VAL A 124 13.33 -11.37 -6.68
CA VAL A 124 14.21 -10.70 -7.65
C VAL A 124 13.48 -10.27 -8.93
N ALA A 125 12.28 -10.82 -9.17
CA ALA A 125 11.42 -10.41 -10.26
C ALA A 125 10.60 -9.14 -9.96
N ILE A 126 10.63 -8.64 -8.72
CA ILE A 126 9.87 -7.45 -8.32
C ILE A 126 10.46 -6.20 -9.00
N GLU A 127 9.60 -5.37 -9.56
CA GLU A 127 9.97 -4.06 -10.08
C GLU A 127 9.92 -2.99 -8.97
N LEU A 128 11.08 -2.42 -8.66
CA LEU A 128 11.26 -1.40 -7.62
C LEU A 128 11.86 -0.12 -8.21
N PRO A 129 11.69 1.03 -7.52
CA PRO A 129 12.23 2.30 -8.00
C PRO A 129 13.74 2.21 -8.26
N VAL A 130 14.17 2.62 -9.45
CA VAL A 130 15.58 2.50 -9.88
C VAL A 130 16.53 3.19 -8.90
N GLU A 131 16.13 4.35 -8.40
CA GLU A 131 16.91 5.14 -7.44
C GLU A 131 17.19 4.40 -6.13
N ILE A 132 16.22 3.60 -5.65
CA ILE A 132 16.36 2.79 -4.43
C ILE A 132 17.33 1.63 -4.68
N LEU A 133 17.16 0.95 -5.82
CA LEU A 133 18.02 -0.16 -6.21
C LEU A 133 19.47 0.30 -6.37
N GLN A 134 19.69 1.41 -7.07
CA GLN A 134 21.01 2.02 -7.22
C GLN A 134 21.58 2.50 -5.89
N GLY A 135 20.75 3.08 -5.02
CA GLY A 135 21.14 3.49 -3.68
C GLY A 135 21.71 2.33 -2.86
N TYR A 136 21.02 1.19 -2.84
CA TYR A 136 21.49 -0.01 -2.14
C TYR A 136 22.73 -0.62 -2.81
N GLN A 137 22.76 -0.72 -4.14
CA GLN A 137 23.89 -1.27 -4.91
C GLN A 137 25.17 -0.43 -4.78
N SER A 138 25.06 0.86 -4.46
CA SER A 138 26.20 1.78 -4.38
C SER A 138 27.06 1.59 -3.11
N VAL A 139 26.57 0.85 -2.12
CA VAL A 139 27.26 0.58 -0.86
C VAL A 139 27.64 -0.90 -0.75
N PRO A 140 28.77 -1.26 -0.11
CA PRO A 140 29.16 -2.67 -0.01
C PRO A 140 28.11 -3.51 0.72
N ALA A 141 27.62 -4.56 0.06
CA ALA A 141 26.62 -5.47 0.60
C ALA A 141 27.04 -6.07 1.95
N GLY A 142 26.11 -6.10 2.91
CA GLY A 142 26.34 -6.64 4.26
C GLY A 142 27.17 -5.74 5.18
N SER A 143 27.61 -4.57 4.71
CA SER A 143 28.29 -3.59 5.55
C SER A 143 27.32 -2.85 6.48
N GLN A 144 27.88 -2.09 7.43
CA GLN A 144 27.06 -1.19 8.25
C GLN A 144 26.36 -0.11 7.41
N ALA A 145 27.04 0.40 6.37
CA ALA A 145 26.49 1.42 5.47
C ALA A 145 25.30 0.90 4.66
N SER A 146 25.24 -0.41 4.39
CA SER A 146 24.15 -1.02 3.62
C SER A 146 22.88 -1.28 4.44
N LYS A 147 22.90 -1.11 5.78
CA LYS A 147 21.75 -1.43 6.63
C LYS A 147 20.54 -0.53 6.35
N LEU A 148 20.75 0.79 6.30
CA LEU A 148 19.64 1.73 6.04
C LEU A 148 19.08 1.56 4.62
N PRO A 149 19.89 1.52 3.55
CA PRO A 149 19.37 1.28 2.20
C PRO A 149 18.69 -0.09 2.04
N LEU A 150 19.13 -1.12 2.78
CA LEU A 150 18.44 -2.41 2.80
C LEU A 150 17.04 -2.29 3.44
N VAL A 151 16.93 -1.61 4.58
CA VAL A 151 15.63 -1.39 5.25
C VAL A 151 14.70 -0.57 4.36
N GLU A 152 15.21 0.46 3.68
CA GLU A 152 14.46 1.24 2.69
C GLU A 152 13.96 0.36 1.54
N LEU A 153 14.87 -0.43 0.95
CA LEU A 153 14.53 -1.33 -0.15
C LEU A 153 13.47 -2.37 0.25
N VAL A 154 13.56 -2.94 1.46
CA VAL A 154 12.58 -3.90 1.99
C VAL A 154 11.22 -3.22 2.24
N ALA A 155 11.20 -2.03 2.83
CA ALA A 155 9.96 -1.28 3.05
C ALA A 155 9.26 -0.95 1.73
N VAL A 156 10.00 -0.43 0.75
CA VAL A 156 9.48 -0.13 -0.59
C VAL A 156 9.00 -1.40 -1.30
N ALA A 157 9.66 -2.53 -1.11
CA ALA A 157 9.21 -3.81 -1.66
C ALA A 157 7.89 -4.28 -1.03
N ILE A 158 7.76 -4.23 0.30
CA ILE A 158 6.52 -4.58 1.01
C ILE A 158 5.35 -3.71 0.53
N HIS A 159 5.56 -2.40 0.46
CA HIS A 159 4.58 -1.46 -0.08
C HIS A 159 4.18 -1.86 -1.51
N ARG A 160 5.17 -2.12 -2.38
CA ARG A 160 4.93 -2.49 -3.77
C ARG A 160 4.14 -3.79 -3.91
N LEU A 161 4.44 -4.81 -3.12
CA LEU A 161 3.70 -6.07 -3.12
C LEU A 161 2.23 -5.86 -2.75
N ALA A 162 1.95 -4.99 -1.78
CA ALA A 162 0.57 -4.66 -1.40
C ALA A 162 -0.19 -3.96 -2.54
N VAL A 163 0.45 -3.02 -3.23
CA VAL A 163 -0.12 -2.38 -4.44
C VAL A 163 -0.43 -3.42 -5.52
N LEU A 164 0.53 -4.30 -5.81
CA LEU A 164 0.37 -5.33 -6.85
C LEU A 164 -0.74 -6.32 -6.53
N LEU A 165 -0.81 -6.78 -5.29
CA LEU A 165 -1.85 -7.69 -4.82
C LEU A 165 -3.24 -7.07 -4.91
N PHE A 166 -3.39 -5.81 -4.49
CA PHE A 166 -4.65 -5.10 -4.60
C PHE A 166 -5.09 -4.93 -6.08
N LYS A 167 -4.15 -4.70 -6.99
CA LYS A 167 -4.46 -4.60 -8.43
C LYS A 167 -4.85 -5.95 -9.04
N LEU A 168 -4.18 -7.02 -8.64
CA LEU A 168 -4.43 -8.37 -9.15
C LEU A 168 -5.76 -8.93 -8.63
N HIS A 169 -6.01 -8.75 -7.34
CA HIS A 169 -7.22 -9.18 -6.69
C HIS A 169 -8.24 -8.05 -6.70
N LYS A 170 -9.17 -8.09 -7.66
CA LYS A 170 -10.43 -7.36 -7.56
C LYS A 170 -11.16 -7.90 -6.33
N SER A 171 -10.92 -7.29 -5.17
CA SER A 171 -11.35 -7.78 -3.88
C SER A 171 -12.87 -8.07 -3.89
N PHE A 172 -13.29 -9.14 -3.22
CA PHE A 172 -14.71 -9.53 -3.14
C PHE A 172 -15.59 -8.39 -2.64
N HIS A 173 -15.05 -7.61 -1.71
CA HIS A 173 -15.60 -6.33 -1.27
C HIS A 173 -14.87 -5.23 -2.04
N ARG A 174 -15.44 -4.83 -3.19
CA ARG A 174 -15.00 -3.74 -4.07
C ARG A 174 -14.30 -2.66 -3.24
N GLY A 175 -12.97 -2.58 -3.30
CA GLY A 175 -12.03 -2.06 -2.29
C GLY A 175 -12.24 -0.71 -1.60
N GLN A 176 -13.42 -0.08 -1.69
CA GLN A 176 -13.86 1.13 -1.00
C GLN A 176 -13.70 1.10 0.52
N VAL A 177 -13.69 -0.08 1.15
CA VAL A 177 -13.70 -0.17 2.61
C VAL A 177 -12.31 0.00 3.23
N LEU A 178 -11.24 -0.49 2.58
CA LEU A 178 -9.86 -0.17 2.96
C LEU A 178 -9.55 1.35 2.85
N LEU A 179 -10.31 2.06 2.01
CA LEU A 179 -10.07 3.46 1.65
C LEU A 179 -10.80 4.42 2.61
N GLY A 180 -11.95 4.02 3.15
CA GLY A 180 -12.82 4.89 3.94
C GLY A 180 -13.36 6.11 3.15
N PRO A 181 -14.36 6.83 3.68
CA PRO A 181 -15.08 7.88 2.94
C PRO A 181 -14.28 9.18 2.70
N ARG A 182 -13.00 9.26 3.10
CA ARG A 182 -12.14 10.47 2.95
C ARG A 182 -10.74 10.14 2.44
N SER A 183 -10.62 9.14 1.58
CA SER A 183 -9.36 8.93 0.86
C SER A 183 -9.04 10.13 -0.03
N PRO A 184 -7.79 10.60 -0.08
CA PRO A 184 -7.41 11.67 -0.99
C PRO A 184 -7.66 11.25 -2.45
N PRO A 185 -7.85 12.22 -3.37
CA PRO A 185 -8.18 11.93 -4.75
C PRO A 185 -7.14 11.01 -5.37
N ALA A 186 -7.58 10.01 -6.14
CA ALA A 186 -6.70 9.05 -6.79
C ALA A 186 -5.58 9.71 -7.61
N GLN A 187 -5.85 10.88 -8.17
CA GLN A 187 -4.90 11.66 -8.98
C GLN A 187 -3.66 12.13 -8.20
N GLN A 188 -3.70 12.10 -6.86
CA GLN A 188 -2.56 12.48 -6.02
C GLN A 188 -1.51 11.36 -5.94
N TYR A 189 -1.73 10.17 -6.51
CA TYR A 189 -0.85 9.02 -6.33
C TYR A 189 -0.31 8.46 -7.65
N PRO A 190 0.96 8.03 -7.72
CA PRO A 190 1.53 7.45 -8.93
C PRO A 190 0.72 6.25 -9.45
N GLU A 191 0.22 5.41 -8.54
CA GLU A 191 -0.61 4.24 -8.86
C GLU A 191 -2.08 4.39 -8.43
N GLY A 192 -2.53 5.63 -8.20
CA GLY A 192 -3.90 5.91 -7.81
C GLY A 192 -4.25 5.38 -6.41
N VAL A 193 -5.52 4.98 -6.23
CA VAL A 193 -6.00 4.38 -4.97
C VAL A 193 -5.28 3.09 -4.59
N ALA A 194 -4.56 2.47 -5.51
CA ALA A 194 -3.80 1.25 -5.23
C ALA A 194 -2.60 1.48 -4.31
N GLU A 195 -2.13 2.72 -4.11
CA GLU A 195 -1.08 3.04 -3.12
C GLU A 195 -1.58 2.89 -1.67
N LEU A 196 -2.89 2.97 -1.43
CA LEU A 196 -3.46 2.94 -0.07
C LEU A 196 -3.24 1.59 0.64
N PRO A 197 -3.44 0.43 -0.01
CA PRO A 197 -2.96 -0.86 0.50
C PRO A 197 -1.47 -0.89 0.85
N GLY A 198 -0.63 -0.17 0.11
CA GLY A 198 0.80 -0.03 0.40
C GLY A 198 1.03 0.67 1.74
N TYR A 199 0.40 1.82 1.96
CA TYR A 199 0.48 2.53 3.25
C TYR A 199 -0.13 1.74 4.41
N TRP A 200 -1.19 0.95 4.14
CA TRP A 200 -1.74 0.02 5.12
C TRP A 200 -0.70 -1.04 5.50
N ALA A 201 -0.01 -1.62 4.53
CA ALA A 201 1.07 -2.57 4.79
C ALA A 201 2.21 -1.93 5.61
N ASP A 202 2.59 -0.70 5.29
CA ASP A 202 3.63 0.03 6.02
C ASP A 202 3.27 0.25 7.50
N ASP A 203 2.05 0.78 7.75
CA ASP A 203 1.56 1.04 9.10
C ASP A 203 1.51 -0.24 9.95
N ARG A 204 1.08 -1.34 9.34
CA ARG A 204 0.92 -2.63 10.00
C ARG A 204 2.24 -3.31 10.29
N ILE A 205 3.11 -3.42 9.28
CA ILE A 205 4.32 -4.24 9.37
C ILE A 205 5.44 -3.47 10.08
N PHE A 206 5.51 -2.15 9.89
CA PHE A 206 6.58 -1.32 10.44
C PHE A 206 6.12 -0.36 11.53
N GLY A 207 4.82 -0.31 11.84
CA GLY A 207 4.27 0.50 12.92
C GLY A 207 4.01 1.97 12.56
N GLY A 208 4.03 2.33 11.27
CA GLY A 208 3.69 3.67 10.79
C GLY A 208 4.14 3.93 9.36
N VAL A 209 4.11 5.21 8.96
CA VAL A 209 4.69 5.66 7.69
C VAL A 209 6.20 5.70 7.81
N ILE A 210 6.89 4.98 6.93
CA ILE A 210 8.35 5.08 6.83
C ILE A 210 8.71 6.18 5.85
N LEU A 211 9.50 7.15 6.32
CA LEU A 211 10.06 8.20 5.50
C LEU A 211 11.58 8.06 5.51
N PHE A 212 12.17 7.97 4.32
CA PHE A 212 13.60 8.04 4.14
C PHE A 212 13.96 9.40 3.58
N GLU A 213 14.66 10.20 4.38
CA GLU A 213 15.23 11.46 3.92
C GLU A 213 16.54 11.15 3.20
N ARG A 214 16.57 11.36 1.89
CA ARG A 214 17.80 11.36 1.12
C ARG A 214 18.28 12.80 1.10
N GLY A 215 19.15 13.17 2.04
CA GLY A 215 19.80 14.49 2.02
C GLY A 215 20.44 14.76 0.64
N GLU A 216 20.63 16.02 0.27
CA GLU A 216 20.96 16.49 -1.09
C GLU A 216 22.18 15.81 -1.78
N CYS A 217 22.99 15.02 -1.06
CA CYS A 217 24.15 14.33 -1.62
C CYS A 217 24.53 12.99 -0.92
N GLY A 218 23.65 12.35 -0.14
CA GLY A 218 23.94 11.02 0.43
C GLY A 218 25.21 10.89 1.30
N THR A 219 25.82 12.00 1.73
CA THR A 219 27.10 12.04 2.47
C THR A 219 26.95 12.31 3.97
N GLU A 220 25.71 12.41 4.47
CA GLU A 220 25.46 12.84 5.85
C GLU A 220 25.81 11.78 6.91
N ALA A 221 26.09 10.54 6.50
CA ALA A 221 26.55 9.47 7.40
C ALA A 221 28.04 9.53 7.80
N SER A 222 28.81 10.56 7.40
CA SER A 222 30.26 10.62 7.66
C SER A 222 30.69 11.55 8.80
N LYS A 223 29.80 12.05 9.67
CA LYS A 223 30.17 13.01 10.73
C LYS A 223 30.27 12.46 12.16
N PHE A 224 30.33 11.15 12.34
CA PHE A 224 30.66 10.55 13.64
C PHE A 224 31.82 9.57 13.51
N THR A 225 33.04 10.13 13.52
CA THR A 225 34.30 9.46 13.91
C THR A 225 35.09 10.40 14.79
#